data_AF-A0A7V6A4D2-F1
#
_entry.id   AF-A0A7V6A4D2-F1
#
_cell.length_a   1.000
_cell.length_b   1.000
_cell.length_c   1.000
_cell.angle_alpha   90.00
_cell.angle_beta   90.00
_cell.angle_gamma   90.00
#
_symmetry.space_group_name_H-M   'P 1'
#
loop_
_entity.id
_entity.type
_entity.pdbx_description
1 polymer ?
#
loop_
_entity_poly.entity_id
_entity_poly.type
_entity_poly.pdbx_seq_one_letter_code
_entity_poly.pdbx_strand_id
1 'polypeptide(L)'
;MSAEEQILERLARIEEKMEQFSVVADQLTNITNIFENFHDLGRDISLLSYPTVKVLTEELGEVETGFQLEDITFLFKRFLLSLRHIAWGLEQLENLVDWWQDMEPIMKIAVPHLIDVLEDLDQKGIFRGYQAMLQGYAKIAQKYGPEDIDLIADGIVSMHGVAKKFTDPKFIQFVEKFMDVPTQVNLEEAKPTGPMGLMWRMRSQESRRGLGVLAELTKALGKLANHNGNGKTPAAGEEGGE
;
A
#
# COMPACT_ATOMS: atom_id res chain seq x y z
N MET A 1 15.57 -27.94 1.10
CA MET A 1 14.12 -27.77 0.98
C MET A 1 13.85 -26.35 0.55
N SER A 2 13.12 -26.17 -0.56
CA SER A 2 12.68 -24.86 -1.05
C SER A 2 11.65 -24.25 -0.08
N ALA A 3 11.50 -22.91 -0.08
CA ALA A 3 10.47 -22.23 0.71
C ALA A 3 9.06 -22.72 0.35
N GLU A 4 8.85 -23.07 -0.92
CA GLU A 4 7.63 -23.69 -1.43
C GLU A 4 7.35 -25.04 -0.76
N GLU A 5 8.34 -25.93 -0.70
CA GLU A 5 8.21 -27.24 -0.06
C GLU A 5 7.86 -27.13 1.42
N GLN A 6 8.44 -26.16 2.14
CA GLN A 6 8.14 -25.94 3.56
C GLN A 6 6.71 -25.45 3.78
N ILE A 7 6.18 -24.63 2.88
CA ILE A 7 4.81 -24.11 3.00
C ILE A 7 3.79 -25.17 2.60
N LEU A 8 4.07 -25.95 1.55
CA LEU A 8 3.24 -27.10 1.18
C LEU A 8 3.20 -28.16 2.28
N GLU A 9 4.34 -28.44 2.92
CA GLU A 9 4.39 -29.35 4.07
C GLU A 9 3.56 -28.81 5.26
N ARG A 10 3.64 -27.50 5.52
CA ARG A 10 2.82 -26.87 6.57
C ARG A 10 1.32 -26.94 6.24
N LEU A 11 0.93 -26.74 4.98
CA LEU A 11 -0.45 -26.89 4.54
C LEU A 11 -0.94 -28.33 4.74
N ALA A 12 -0.14 -29.33 4.33
CA ALA A 12 -0.46 -30.74 4.53
C ALA A 12 -0.58 -31.11 6.03
N ARG A 13 0.25 -30.52 6.90
CA ARG A 13 0.14 -30.72 8.35
C ARG A 13 -1.11 -30.07 8.95
N ILE A 14 -1.58 -28.97 8.38
CA ILE A 14 -2.83 -28.33 8.79
C ILE A 14 -4.01 -29.20 8.36
N GLU A 15 -3.99 -29.72 7.14
CA GLU A 15 -4.98 -30.68 6.63
C GLU A 15 -5.11 -31.90 7.55
N GLU A 16 -4.00 -32.55 7.92
CA GLU A 16 -4.01 -33.69 8.85
C GLU A 16 -4.65 -33.34 10.20
N LYS A 17 -4.34 -32.15 10.75
CA LYS A 17 -4.92 -31.69 12.01
C LYS A 17 -6.39 -31.33 11.89
N MET A 18 -6.81 -30.81 10.74
CA MET A 18 -8.19 -30.46 10.45
C MET A 18 -9.05 -31.72 10.27
N GLU A 19 -8.50 -32.78 9.67
CA GLU A 19 -9.15 -34.09 9.58
C GLU A 19 -9.28 -34.75 10.96
N GLN A 20 -8.25 -34.66 11.80
CA GLN A 20 -8.36 -35.09 13.21
C GLN A 20 -9.41 -34.27 13.97
N PHE A 21 -9.53 -32.98 13.65
CA PHE A 21 -10.51 -32.09 14.26
C PHE A 21 -11.93 -32.39 13.77
N SER A 22 -12.13 -32.77 12.51
CA SER A 22 -13.46 -33.13 11.98
C SER A 22 -14.02 -34.36 12.69
N VAL A 23 -13.20 -35.39 12.90
CA VAL A 23 -13.60 -36.58 13.68
C VAL A 23 -14.02 -36.21 15.10
N VAL A 24 -13.36 -35.23 15.71
CA VAL A 24 -13.73 -34.72 17.04
C VAL A 24 -15.01 -33.87 16.98
N ALA A 25 -15.17 -33.03 15.95
CA ALA A 25 -16.36 -32.22 15.73
C ALA A 25 -17.61 -33.11 15.54
N ASP A 26 -17.52 -34.16 14.74
CA ASP A 26 -18.58 -35.17 14.53
C ASP A 26 -18.98 -35.87 15.84
N GLN A 27 -18.01 -36.12 16.72
CA GLN A 27 -18.29 -36.68 18.04
C GLN A 27 -19.00 -35.67 18.95
N LEU A 28 -18.70 -34.38 18.82
CA LEU A 28 -19.30 -33.30 19.60
C LEU A 28 -20.75 -33.00 19.17
N THR A 29 -21.12 -33.21 17.90
CA THR A 29 -22.53 -33.12 17.45
C THR A 29 -23.46 -34.09 18.20
N ASN A 30 -22.96 -35.27 18.58
CA ASN A 30 -23.72 -36.18 19.43
C ASN A 30 -23.96 -35.60 20.85
N ILE A 31 -23.05 -34.77 21.34
CA ILE A 31 -23.21 -34.06 22.62
C ILE A 31 -24.23 -32.92 22.48
N THR A 32 -24.28 -32.23 21.34
CA THR A 32 -25.34 -31.26 21.03
C THR A 32 -26.73 -31.91 21.11
N ASN A 33 -26.91 -33.10 20.52
CA ASN A 33 -28.16 -33.86 20.61
C ASN A 33 -28.52 -34.24 22.06
N ILE A 34 -27.52 -34.53 22.89
CA ILE A 34 -27.73 -34.75 24.33
C ILE A 34 -28.20 -33.46 25.00
N PHE A 35 -27.63 -32.30 24.66
CA PHE A 35 -28.01 -31.00 25.20
C PHE A 35 -29.40 -30.52 24.77
N GLU A 36 -29.85 -30.82 23.56
CA GLU A 36 -31.24 -30.57 23.15
C GLU A 36 -32.23 -31.37 24.00
N ASN A 37 -31.90 -32.63 24.28
CA ASN A 37 -32.70 -33.50 25.15
C ASN A 37 -32.66 -33.08 26.65
N PHE A 38 -31.65 -32.31 27.08
CA PHE A 38 -31.57 -31.79 28.45
C PHE A 38 -32.67 -30.77 28.79
N HIS A 39 -33.31 -30.15 27.79
CA HIS A 39 -34.49 -29.31 28.03
C HIS A 39 -35.65 -30.11 28.65
N ASP A 40 -35.82 -31.36 28.23
CA ASP A 40 -36.78 -32.29 28.84
C ASP A 40 -36.25 -32.86 30.15
N LEU A 41 -34.94 -33.08 30.27
CA LEU A 41 -34.32 -33.53 31.54
C LEU A 41 -34.45 -32.49 32.66
N GLY A 42 -34.49 -31.20 32.36
CA GLY A 42 -34.78 -30.14 33.34
C GLY A 42 -36.18 -30.26 33.95
N ARG A 43 -37.14 -30.81 33.19
CA ARG A 43 -38.48 -31.17 33.67
C ARG A 43 -38.43 -32.42 34.56
N ASP A 44 -37.56 -33.37 34.23
CA ASP A 44 -37.40 -34.62 35.00
C ASP A 44 -36.56 -34.46 36.28
N ILE A 45 -35.58 -33.54 36.30
CA ILE A 45 -34.80 -33.20 37.51
C ILE A 45 -35.67 -32.51 38.56
N SER A 46 -36.78 -31.86 38.17
CA SER A 46 -37.80 -31.39 39.10
C SER A 46 -38.38 -32.52 39.97
N LEU A 47 -38.23 -33.79 39.57
CA LEU A 47 -38.69 -34.98 40.29
C LEU A 47 -37.59 -35.62 41.16
N LEU A 48 -36.31 -35.23 41.01
CA LEU A 48 -35.24 -35.63 41.93
C LEU A 48 -35.36 -34.80 43.22
N SER A 49 -36.25 -35.29 44.07
CA SER A 49 -36.77 -34.64 45.27
C SER A 49 -35.71 -34.30 46.33
N TYR A 50 -36.05 -33.26 47.12
CA TYR A 50 -35.58 -32.79 48.44
C TYR A 50 -34.36 -33.44 49.13
N PRO A 51 -34.26 -34.77 49.36
CA PRO A 51 -33.13 -35.37 50.08
C PRO A 51 -31.72 -35.03 49.54
N THR A 52 -31.50 -35.00 48.22
CA THR A 52 -30.16 -34.75 47.66
C THR A 52 -29.71 -33.28 47.83
N VAL A 53 -30.67 -32.35 47.78
CA VAL A 53 -30.42 -30.91 47.94
C VAL A 53 -30.03 -30.57 49.39
N LYS A 54 -30.60 -31.29 50.36
CA LYS A 54 -30.33 -31.07 51.79
C LYS A 54 -28.87 -31.44 52.15
N VAL A 55 -28.36 -32.54 51.60
CA VAL A 55 -26.96 -32.99 51.81
C VAL A 55 -25.96 -32.00 51.22
N LEU A 56 -26.23 -31.49 50.02
CA LEU A 56 -25.40 -30.44 49.40
C LEU A 56 -25.41 -29.14 50.22
N THR A 57 -26.52 -28.81 50.87
CA THR A 57 -26.65 -27.61 51.72
C THR A 57 -25.92 -27.76 53.05
N GLU A 58 -25.89 -28.96 53.63
CA GLU A 58 -25.11 -29.25 54.84
C GLU A 58 -23.60 -29.21 54.56
N GLU A 59 -23.12 -29.71 53.42
CA GLU A 59 -21.69 -29.64 53.07
C GLU A 59 -21.25 -28.27 52.52
N LEU A 60 -22.13 -27.52 51.85
CA LEU A 60 -21.86 -26.14 51.40
C LEU A 60 -22.06 -25.10 52.51
N GLY A 61 -22.75 -25.46 53.61
CA GLY A 61 -22.97 -24.61 54.78
C GLY A 61 -21.70 -24.27 55.56
N GLU A 62 -20.59 -24.98 55.31
CA GLU A 62 -19.25 -24.62 55.79
C GLU A 62 -18.59 -23.50 54.97
N VAL A 63 -19.12 -23.16 53.78
CA VAL A 63 -18.63 -22.05 52.95
C VAL A 63 -19.30 -20.75 53.42
N GLU A 64 -18.53 -19.95 54.14
CA GLU A 64 -18.90 -18.74 54.87
C GLU A 64 -19.82 -17.78 54.07
N THR A 65 -21.09 -17.71 54.49
CA THR A 65 -22.08 -16.63 54.26
C THR A 65 -22.35 -16.17 52.82
N GLY A 66 -23.47 -16.63 52.25
CA GLY A 66 -24.16 -15.91 51.16
C GLY A 66 -24.86 -16.76 50.11
N PHE A 67 -24.60 -18.07 50.07
CA PHE A 67 -25.10 -18.94 49.01
C PHE A 67 -26.51 -19.44 49.33
N GLN A 68 -27.54 -18.90 48.66
CA GLN A 68 -28.93 -19.35 48.81
C GLN A 68 -29.27 -20.47 47.80
N LEU A 69 -30.25 -21.31 48.14
CA LEU A 69 -30.76 -22.33 47.22
C LEU A 69 -31.35 -21.73 45.93
N GLU A 70 -31.90 -20.51 46.00
CA GLU A 70 -32.30 -19.75 44.81
C GLU A 70 -31.13 -19.48 43.85
N ASP A 71 -29.92 -19.22 44.36
CA ASP A 71 -28.74 -18.91 43.54
C ASP A 71 -28.30 -20.13 42.72
N ILE A 72 -28.35 -21.33 43.32
CA ILE A 72 -28.07 -22.59 42.60
C ILE A 72 -29.07 -22.79 41.46
N THR A 73 -30.35 -22.54 41.72
CA THR A 73 -31.41 -22.69 40.72
C THR A 73 -31.26 -21.67 39.59
N PHE A 74 -30.87 -20.44 39.91
CA PHE A 74 -30.57 -19.39 38.94
C PHE A 74 -29.35 -19.72 38.08
N LEU A 75 -28.25 -20.16 38.70
CA LEU A 75 -27.04 -20.58 38.02
C LEU A 75 -27.29 -21.79 37.12
N PHE A 76 -28.08 -22.76 37.57
CA PHE A 76 -28.47 -23.93 36.77
C PHE A 76 -29.29 -23.53 35.54
N LYS A 77 -30.29 -22.64 35.70
CA LYS A 77 -31.03 -22.09 34.57
C LYS A 77 -30.12 -21.36 33.59
N ARG A 78 -29.20 -20.53 34.09
CA ARG A 78 -28.25 -19.79 33.25
C ARG A 78 -27.27 -20.72 32.53
N PHE A 79 -26.85 -21.80 33.17
CA PHE A 79 -26.04 -22.85 32.56
C PHE A 79 -26.81 -23.53 31.41
N LEU A 80 -28.06 -23.96 31.64
CA LEU A 80 -28.90 -24.55 30.59
C LEU A 80 -29.11 -23.60 29.40
N LEU A 81 -29.33 -22.32 29.65
CA LEU A 81 -29.41 -21.28 28.61
C LEU A 81 -28.07 -21.08 27.87
N SER A 82 -26.95 -21.27 28.56
CA SER A 82 -25.61 -21.21 27.97
C SER A 82 -25.29 -22.41 27.09
N LEU A 83 -25.86 -23.59 27.38
CA LEU A 83 -25.65 -24.80 26.55
C LEU A 83 -26.08 -24.57 25.10
N ARG A 84 -27.14 -23.80 24.86
CA ARG A 84 -27.55 -23.41 23.50
C ARG A 84 -26.48 -22.60 22.77
N HIS A 85 -25.77 -21.72 23.47
CA HIS A 85 -24.68 -20.94 22.87
C HIS A 85 -23.45 -21.81 22.60
N ILE A 86 -23.21 -22.83 23.43
CA ILE A 86 -22.14 -23.82 23.23
C ILE A 86 -22.47 -24.70 22.03
N ALA A 87 -23.69 -25.22 21.93
CA ALA A 87 -24.18 -26.00 20.79
C ALA A 87 -24.01 -25.23 19.48
N TRP A 88 -24.47 -23.98 19.44
CA TRP A 88 -24.28 -23.10 18.29
C TRP A 88 -22.79 -22.89 17.96
N GLY A 89 -21.93 -22.72 18.96
CA GLY A 89 -20.48 -22.60 18.76
C GLY A 89 -19.85 -23.87 18.17
N LEU A 90 -20.32 -25.05 18.56
CA LEU A 90 -19.90 -26.34 18.01
C LEU A 90 -20.31 -26.48 16.54
N GLU A 91 -21.53 -26.08 16.18
CA GLU A 91 -21.97 -26.04 14.78
C GLU A 91 -21.13 -25.07 13.93
N GLN A 92 -20.72 -23.92 14.50
CA GLN A 92 -19.81 -23.02 13.77
C GLN A 92 -18.42 -23.62 13.56
N LEU A 93 -17.95 -24.50 14.45
CA LEU A 93 -16.68 -25.21 14.27
C LEU A 93 -16.77 -26.25 13.13
N GLU A 94 -17.92 -26.90 12.95
CA GLU A 94 -18.20 -27.77 11.80
C GLU A 94 -18.14 -26.97 10.49
N ASN A 95 -18.81 -25.80 10.44
CA ASN A 95 -18.75 -24.91 9.28
C ASN A 95 -17.32 -24.42 8.94
N LEU A 96 -16.44 -24.32 9.94
CA LEU A 96 -15.04 -23.95 9.71
C LEU A 96 -14.22 -25.09 9.09
N VAL A 97 -14.55 -26.35 9.40
CA VAL A 97 -13.95 -27.51 8.75
C VAL A 97 -14.34 -27.55 7.29
N ASP A 98 -15.63 -27.40 6.99
CA ASP A 98 -16.13 -27.39 5.61
C ASP A 98 -15.52 -26.23 4.80
N TRP A 99 -15.50 -25.02 5.39
CA TRP A 99 -14.86 -23.87 4.77
C TRP A 99 -13.36 -24.10 4.50
N TRP A 100 -12.65 -24.77 5.42
CA TRP A 100 -11.24 -25.09 5.22
C TRP A 100 -11.05 -26.09 4.07
N GLN A 101 -11.86 -27.15 4.03
CA GLN A 101 -11.83 -28.14 2.95
C GLN A 101 -12.10 -27.50 1.57
N ASP A 102 -13.02 -26.53 1.51
CA ASP A 102 -13.30 -25.77 0.28
C ASP A 102 -12.13 -24.86 -0.14
N MET A 103 -11.44 -24.25 0.83
CA MET A 103 -10.32 -23.33 0.59
C MET A 103 -8.99 -24.03 0.33
N GLU A 104 -8.79 -25.24 0.83
CA GLU A 104 -7.53 -25.96 0.78
C GLU A 104 -7.01 -26.18 -0.66
N PRO A 105 -7.81 -26.64 -1.64
CA PRO A 105 -7.35 -26.80 -3.02
C PRO A 105 -6.91 -25.46 -3.64
N ILE A 106 -7.62 -24.38 -3.31
CA ILE A 106 -7.30 -23.03 -3.79
C ILE A 106 -5.96 -22.59 -3.20
N MET A 107 -5.74 -22.81 -1.90
CA MET A 107 -4.49 -22.45 -1.23
C MET A 107 -3.30 -23.25 -1.76
N LYS A 108 -3.46 -24.56 -2.00
CA LYS A 108 -2.41 -25.42 -2.59
C LYS A 108 -1.98 -24.94 -3.98
N ILE A 109 -2.84 -24.26 -4.73
CA ILE A 109 -2.52 -23.70 -6.06
C ILE A 109 -2.03 -22.25 -5.96
N ALA A 110 -2.70 -21.43 -5.15
CA ALA A 110 -2.45 -19.99 -5.06
C ALA A 110 -1.14 -19.67 -4.34
N VAL A 111 -0.80 -20.43 -3.30
CA VAL A 111 0.40 -20.16 -2.50
C VAL A 111 1.69 -20.35 -3.30
N PRO A 112 1.90 -21.47 -4.04
CA PRO A 112 3.06 -21.59 -4.93
C PRO A 112 3.13 -20.47 -5.97
N HIS A 113 2.00 -20.15 -6.60
CA HIS A 113 1.96 -19.09 -7.60
C HIS A 113 2.31 -17.71 -7.02
N LEU A 114 1.87 -17.41 -5.80
CA LEU A 114 2.25 -16.18 -5.10
C LEU A 114 3.75 -16.17 -4.77
N ILE A 115 4.33 -17.29 -4.37
CA ILE A 115 5.76 -17.41 -4.11
C ILE A 115 6.55 -17.16 -5.39
N ASP A 116 6.15 -17.77 -6.52
CA ASP A 116 6.79 -17.57 -7.83
C ASP A 116 6.75 -16.09 -8.25
N VAL A 117 5.61 -15.43 -8.07
CA VAL A 117 5.46 -14.01 -8.38
C VAL A 117 6.36 -13.17 -7.46
N LEU A 118 6.39 -13.45 -6.16
CA LEU A 118 7.25 -12.72 -5.22
C LEU A 118 8.73 -12.95 -5.52
N GLU A 119 9.13 -14.17 -5.89
CA GLU A 119 10.50 -14.50 -6.28
C GLU A 119 10.90 -13.82 -7.59
N ASP A 120 10.03 -13.80 -8.60
CA ASP A 120 10.24 -13.05 -9.85
C ASP A 120 10.40 -11.54 -9.58
N LEU A 121 9.58 -10.96 -8.71
CA LEU A 121 9.70 -9.57 -8.29
C LEU A 121 11.03 -9.30 -7.57
N ASP A 122 11.48 -10.19 -6.69
CA ASP A 122 12.75 -10.06 -5.98
C ASP A 122 13.96 -10.23 -6.91
N GLN A 123 13.90 -11.19 -7.83
CA GLN A 123 14.94 -11.47 -8.82
C GLN A 123 15.09 -10.28 -9.78
N LYS A 124 13.98 -9.70 -10.22
CA LYS A 124 13.94 -8.43 -10.98
C LYS A 124 14.40 -7.22 -10.16
N GLY A 125 14.66 -7.39 -8.86
CA GLY A 125 15.16 -6.35 -7.98
C GLY A 125 14.12 -5.28 -7.65
N ILE A 126 12.82 -5.58 -7.85
CA ILE A 126 11.73 -4.63 -7.63
C ILE A 126 11.65 -4.27 -6.14
N PHE A 127 11.79 -5.25 -5.23
CA PHE A 127 11.85 -4.97 -3.79
C PHE A 127 13.05 -4.12 -3.41
N ARG A 128 14.23 -4.40 -3.98
CA ARG A 128 15.45 -3.58 -3.77
C ARG A 128 15.24 -2.14 -4.26
N GLY A 129 14.60 -1.97 -5.41
CA GLY A 129 14.25 -0.64 -5.96
C GLY A 129 13.28 0.13 -5.06
N TYR A 130 12.20 -0.52 -4.61
CA TYR A 130 11.25 0.09 -3.68
C TYR A 130 11.90 0.46 -2.34
N GLN A 131 12.72 -0.42 -1.78
CA GLN A 131 13.43 -0.15 -0.53
C GLN A 131 14.42 1.02 -0.70
N ALA A 132 15.14 1.09 -1.81
CA ALA A 132 16.03 2.21 -2.12
C ALA A 132 15.26 3.53 -2.26
N MET A 133 14.09 3.51 -2.90
CA MET A 133 13.19 4.67 -2.99
C MET A 133 12.72 5.11 -1.61
N LEU A 134 12.20 4.19 -0.78
CA LEU A 134 11.73 4.51 0.57
C LEU A 134 12.87 5.07 1.44
N GLN A 135 14.08 4.51 1.34
CA GLN A 135 15.25 5.07 2.02
C GLN A 135 15.66 6.44 1.48
N GLY A 136 15.52 6.66 0.17
CA GLY A 136 15.69 7.97 -0.46
C GLY A 136 14.73 9.00 0.14
N TYR A 137 13.44 8.68 0.18
CA TYR A 137 12.42 9.53 0.82
C TYR A 137 12.70 9.74 2.31
N ALA A 138 13.11 8.71 3.05
CA ALA A 138 13.47 8.84 4.46
C ALA A 138 14.66 9.79 4.68
N LYS A 139 15.68 9.74 3.82
CA LYS A 139 16.83 10.66 3.88
C LYS A 139 16.45 12.10 3.54
N ILE A 140 15.52 12.27 2.60
CA ILE A 140 14.97 13.59 2.26
C ILE A 140 14.19 14.12 3.47
N ALA A 141 13.26 13.35 4.02
CA ALA A 141 12.44 13.75 5.17
C ALA A 141 13.23 13.99 6.47
N GLN A 142 14.42 13.38 6.62
CA GLN A 142 15.31 13.68 7.76
C GLN A 142 16.06 15.01 7.63
N LYS A 143 16.30 15.49 6.40
CA LYS A 143 17.05 16.73 6.15
C LYS A 143 16.18 17.92 5.83
N TYR A 144 14.98 17.68 5.32
CA TYR A 144 14.11 18.67 4.72
C TYR A 144 12.74 18.58 5.41
N GLY A 145 12.21 19.73 5.81
CA GLY A 145 10.90 19.80 6.45
C GLY A 145 9.75 19.56 5.48
N PRO A 146 8.49 19.55 5.96
CA PRO A 146 7.31 19.37 5.09
C PRO A 146 7.24 20.40 3.95
N GLU A 147 7.62 21.66 4.22
CA GLU A 147 7.63 22.75 3.24
C GLU A 147 8.72 22.55 2.16
N ASP A 148 9.86 21.97 2.53
CA ASP A 148 10.96 21.69 1.59
C ASP A 148 10.63 20.50 0.66
N ILE A 149 9.83 19.53 1.14
CA ILE A 149 9.40 18.39 0.33
C ILE A 149 8.46 18.84 -0.80
N ASP A 150 7.56 19.79 -0.54
CA ASP A 150 6.71 20.39 -1.57
C ASP A 150 7.54 21.12 -2.63
N LEU A 151 8.54 21.91 -2.21
CA LEU A 151 9.46 22.58 -3.14
C LEU A 151 10.28 21.59 -3.99
N ILE A 152 10.70 20.46 -3.41
CA ILE A 152 11.38 19.38 -4.14
C ILE A 152 10.42 18.72 -5.14
N ALA A 153 9.17 18.47 -4.75
CA ALA A 153 8.15 17.89 -5.63
C ALA A 153 7.85 18.81 -6.82
N ASP A 154 7.69 20.11 -6.59
CA ASP A 154 7.52 21.13 -7.63
C ASP A 154 8.73 21.22 -8.57
N GLY A 155 9.93 21.05 -8.00
CA GLY A 155 11.18 20.94 -8.76
C GLY A 155 11.20 19.73 -9.69
N ILE A 156 10.75 18.55 -9.22
CA ILE A 156 10.65 17.33 -10.03
C ILE A 156 9.64 17.51 -11.18
N VAL A 157 8.48 18.14 -10.92
CA VAL A 157 7.48 18.45 -11.96
C VAL A 157 8.04 19.43 -12.98
N SER A 158 8.78 20.45 -12.53
CA SER A 158 9.46 21.40 -13.42
C SER A 158 10.52 20.72 -14.29
N MET A 159 11.30 19.81 -13.73
CA MET A 159 12.29 19.00 -14.46
C MET A 159 11.64 18.05 -15.47
N HIS A 160 10.46 17.49 -15.16
CA HIS A 160 9.67 16.73 -16.12
C HIS A 160 9.20 17.61 -17.30
N GLY A 161 8.79 18.85 -17.02
CA GLY A 161 8.47 19.84 -18.05
C GLY A 161 9.65 20.15 -18.97
N VAL A 162 10.87 20.16 -18.43
CA VAL A 162 12.12 20.28 -19.22
C VAL A 162 12.37 19.01 -20.04
N ALA A 163 12.21 17.81 -19.45
CA ALA A 163 12.34 16.54 -20.18
C ALA A 163 11.37 16.44 -21.38
N LYS A 164 10.15 16.98 -21.25
CA LYS A 164 9.20 17.09 -22.37
C LYS A 164 9.66 18.06 -23.47
N LYS A 165 10.47 19.07 -23.15
CA LYS A 165 11.07 19.95 -24.17
C LYS A 165 12.17 19.23 -24.95
N PHE A 166 12.88 18.27 -24.34
CA PHE A 166 13.82 17.41 -25.04
C PHE A 166 13.14 16.44 -26.01
N THR A 167 11.86 16.15 -25.84
CA THR A 167 11.06 15.36 -26.79
C THR A 167 10.34 16.21 -27.84
N ASP A 168 10.42 17.54 -27.78
CA ASP A 168 9.84 18.43 -28.79
C ASP A 168 10.65 18.30 -30.10
N PRO A 169 10.01 17.91 -31.22
CA PRO A 169 10.67 17.79 -32.51
C PRO A 169 11.38 19.07 -32.96
N LYS A 170 10.89 20.26 -32.57
CA LYS A 170 11.53 21.55 -32.91
C LYS A 170 12.84 21.74 -32.17
N PHE A 171 12.93 21.30 -30.92
CA PHE A 171 14.16 21.37 -30.13
C PHE A 171 15.21 20.38 -30.65
N ILE A 172 14.78 19.14 -30.93
CA ILE A 172 15.65 18.11 -31.53
C ILE A 172 16.23 18.60 -32.86
N GLN A 173 15.39 19.12 -33.77
CA GLN A 173 15.84 19.66 -35.06
C GLN A 173 16.80 20.85 -34.92
N PHE A 174 16.63 21.69 -33.88
CA PHE A 174 17.54 22.79 -33.61
C PHE A 174 18.91 22.28 -33.15
N VAL A 175 18.93 21.32 -32.23
CA VAL A 175 20.17 20.69 -31.71
C VAL A 175 20.90 19.94 -32.83
N GLU A 176 20.20 19.16 -33.65
CA GLU A 176 20.78 18.47 -34.82
C GLU A 176 21.44 19.46 -35.78
N LYS A 177 20.69 20.50 -36.19
CA LYS A 177 21.23 21.54 -37.09
C LYS A 177 22.42 22.27 -36.49
N PHE A 178 22.44 22.47 -35.17
CA PHE A 178 23.55 23.09 -34.46
C PHE A 178 24.79 22.17 -34.41
N MET A 179 24.58 20.87 -34.19
CA MET A 179 25.64 19.86 -34.20
C MET A 179 26.25 19.62 -35.59
N ASP A 180 25.52 19.95 -36.66
CA ASP A 180 26.03 19.94 -38.04
C ASP A 180 26.80 21.22 -38.43
N VAL A 181 26.76 22.29 -37.62
CA VAL A 181 27.51 23.53 -37.93
C VAL A 181 29.03 23.28 -38.00
N PRO A 182 29.66 22.56 -37.05
CA PRO A 182 31.09 22.27 -37.10
C PRO A 182 31.50 21.38 -38.26
N THR A 183 30.62 20.50 -38.76
CA THR A 183 30.92 19.62 -39.91
C THR A 183 30.86 20.37 -41.25
N GLN A 184 30.12 21.48 -41.29
CA GLN A 184 30.00 22.36 -42.45
C GLN A 184 31.01 23.53 -42.43
N VAL A 185 31.72 23.72 -41.33
CA VAL A 185 32.73 24.77 -41.15
C VAL A 185 34.11 24.13 -41.02
N ASN A 186 34.92 24.24 -42.07
CA ASN A 186 36.29 23.79 -42.03
C ASN A 186 37.15 24.81 -41.24
N LEU A 187 37.23 24.62 -39.92
CA LEU A 187 37.94 25.51 -38.99
C LEU A 187 39.44 25.60 -39.28
N GLU A 188 40.02 24.59 -39.94
CA GLU A 188 41.43 24.56 -40.33
C GLU A 188 41.74 25.49 -41.53
N GLU A 189 40.75 25.80 -42.36
CA GLU A 189 40.87 26.70 -43.51
C GLU A 189 40.49 28.16 -43.20
N ALA A 190 40.17 28.46 -41.94
CA ALA A 190 39.74 29.78 -41.49
C ALA A 190 40.88 30.81 -41.61
N LYS A 191 41.00 31.43 -42.79
CA LYS A 191 42.04 32.45 -43.06
C LYS A 191 41.87 33.67 -42.14
N PRO A 192 42.94 34.14 -41.48
CA PRO A 192 42.90 35.36 -40.68
C PRO A 192 42.44 36.52 -41.57
N THR A 193 41.46 37.27 -41.08
CA THR A 193 40.76 38.29 -41.86
C THR A 193 40.96 39.64 -41.21
N GLY A 194 41.59 40.58 -41.91
CA GLY A 194 41.74 41.94 -41.42
C GLY A 194 40.40 42.67 -41.26
N PRO A 195 40.35 43.81 -40.54
CA PRO A 195 39.12 44.54 -40.22
C PRO A 195 38.25 44.86 -41.46
N MET A 196 38.87 45.20 -42.59
CA MET A 196 38.17 45.44 -43.86
C MET A 196 37.62 44.15 -44.51
N GLY A 197 38.38 43.06 -44.45
CA GLY A 197 37.94 41.77 -44.97
C GLY A 197 36.79 41.17 -44.16
N LEU A 198 36.75 41.44 -42.85
CA LEU A 198 35.68 41.00 -41.96
C LEU A 198 34.37 41.71 -42.34
N MET A 199 34.43 43.02 -42.57
CA MET A 199 33.28 43.81 -43.00
C MET A 199 32.77 43.36 -44.38
N TRP A 200 33.66 42.99 -45.31
CA TRP A 200 33.28 42.45 -46.59
C TRP A 200 32.64 41.05 -46.49
N ARG A 201 33.15 40.15 -45.64
CA ARG A 201 32.57 38.81 -45.44
C ARG A 201 31.21 38.84 -44.76
N MET A 202 31.02 39.74 -43.80
CA MET A 202 29.73 39.96 -43.15
C MET A 202 28.64 40.50 -44.10
N ARG A 203 29.03 41.00 -45.28
CA ARG A 203 28.10 41.48 -46.32
C ARG A 203 27.48 40.35 -47.16
N SER A 204 28.03 39.13 -47.09
CA SER A 204 27.46 37.95 -47.76
C SER A 204 26.02 37.69 -47.32
N GLN A 205 25.20 37.11 -48.20
CA GLN A 205 23.79 36.86 -47.93
C GLN A 205 23.61 35.86 -46.77
N GLU A 206 24.55 34.93 -46.64
CA GLU A 206 24.64 33.91 -45.60
C GLU A 206 24.97 34.53 -44.24
N SER A 207 25.98 35.42 -44.16
CA SER A 207 26.32 36.13 -42.92
C SER A 207 25.20 37.06 -42.46
N ARG A 208 24.53 37.77 -43.39
CA ARG A 208 23.39 38.62 -43.06
C ARG A 208 22.19 37.81 -42.56
N ARG A 209 21.94 36.63 -43.12
CA ARG A 209 20.92 35.69 -42.63
C ARG A 209 21.27 35.17 -41.24
N GLY A 210 22.51 34.74 -41.00
CA GLY A 210 22.97 34.29 -39.68
C GLY A 210 22.86 35.38 -38.61
N LEU A 211 23.28 36.60 -38.91
CA LEU A 211 23.11 37.76 -38.04
C LEU A 211 21.64 38.10 -37.79
N GLY A 212 20.77 37.93 -38.79
CA GLY A 212 19.32 38.09 -38.63
C GLY A 212 18.69 37.06 -37.69
N VAL A 213 19.11 35.79 -37.78
CA VAL A 213 18.70 34.73 -36.85
C VAL A 213 19.18 35.05 -35.43
N LEU A 214 20.43 35.47 -35.27
CA LEU A 214 20.96 35.90 -33.97
C LEU A 214 20.17 37.08 -33.40
N ALA A 215 19.83 38.08 -34.22
CA ALA A 215 19.03 39.21 -33.78
C ALA A 215 17.61 38.80 -33.32
N GLU A 216 16.95 37.89 -34.02
CA GLU A 216 15.65 37.36 -33.60
C GLU A 216 15.75 36.49 -32.34
N LEU A 217 16.82 35.70 -32.16
CA LEU A 217 17.10 34.99 -30.91
C LEU A 217 17.33 35.97 -29.75
N THR A 218 18.12 37.02 -29.95
CA THR A 218 18.34 38.08 -28.95
C THR A 218 17.03 38.80 -28.60
N LYS A 219 16.19 39.08 -29.59
CA LYS A 219 14.88 39.70 -29.40
C LYS A 219 13.91 38.77 -28.64
N ALA A 220 13.93 37.47 -28.92
CA ALA A 220 13.14 36.48 -28.19
C ALA A 220 13.60 36.38 -26.72
N LEU A 221 14.91 36.38 -26.47
CA LEU A 221 15.47 36.43 -25.12
C LEU A 221 15.07 37.72 -24.38
N GLY A 222 15.10 38.87 -25.05
CA GLY A 222 14.64 40.13 -24.48
C GLY A 222 13.14 40.15 -24.13
N LYS A 223 12.29 39.52 -24.95
CA LYS A 223 10.86 39.36 -24.65
C LYS A 223 10.60 38.45 -23.43
N LEU A 224 11.38 37.38 -23.28
CA LEU A 224 11.31 36.48 -22.12
C LEU A 224 11.75 37.19 -20.82
N ALA A 225 12.81 38.00 -20.89
CA ALA A 225 13.28 38.80 -19.75
C ALA A 225 12.23 39.84 -19.30
N ASN A 226 11.55 40.50 -20.23
CA ASN A 226 10.48 41.46 -19.91
C ASN A 226 9.20 40.79 -19.38
N HIS A 227 8.93 39.52 -19.71
CA HIS A 227 7.73 38.82 -19.24
C HIS A 227 7.81 38.44 -17.75
N ASN A 228 9.01 38.20 -17.22
CA ASN A 228 9.23 37.96 -15.78
C ASN A 228 9.24 39.24 -14.93
N GLY A 229 9.20 40.43 -15.53
CA GLY A 229 9.27 41.73 -14.83
C GLY A 229 7.93 42.38 -14.46
N ASN A 230 6.79 41.82 -14.88
CA ASN A 230 5.46 42.42 -14.65
C ASN A 230 4.70 41.84 -13.42
N GLY A 231 5.42 41.24 -12.47
CA GLY A 231 4.86 40.76 -11.21
C GLY A 231 4.83 41.83 -10.10
N LYS A 232 3.72 42.58 -10.03
CA LYS A 232 3.20 43.39 -8.90
C LYS A 232 3.89 44.72 -8.52
N THR A 233 3.10 45.79 -8.61
CA THR A 233 2.95 46.76 -7.51
C THR A 233 1.45 47.05 -7.35
N PRO A 234 0.78 46.64 -6.26
CA PRO A 234 -0.52 47.20 -5.93
C PRO A 234 -0.28 48.63 -5.44
N ALA A 235 -0.93 49.60 -6.09
CA ALA A 235 -1.03 50.96 -5.59
C ALA A 235 -1.61 50.93 -4.18
N ALA A 236 -0.92 51.58 -3.24
CA ALA A 236 -1.48 51.92 -1.95
C ALA A 236 -2.70 52.83 -2.19
N GLY A 237 -3.88 52.35 -1.80
CA GLY A 237 -5.05 53.20 -1.68
C GLY A 237 -4.91 54.05 -0.44
N GLU A 238 -4.57 55.32 -0.63
CA GLU A 238 -5.09 56.38 0.23
C GLU A 238 -6.52 56.64 -0.21
N GLU A 239 -7.50 56.41 0.67
CA GLU A 239 -8.71 57.23 0.78
C GLU A 239 -9.45 56.85 2.06
N GLY A 240 -9.35 57.73 3.07
CA GLY A 240 -10.09 57.66 4.32
C GLY A 240 -10.07 59.01 5.04
N GLY A 241 -11.20 59.73 4.98
CA GLY A 241 -11.53 60.94 5.76
C GLY A 241 -10.97 62.23 5.14
N GLU A 242 -11.76 63.24 4.76
CA GLU A 242 -13.06 63.74 5.26
C GLU A 242 -13.97 64.23 4.11
#